data_AF-A0A5C7U9S3-F1
#
_entry.id   AF-A0A5C7U9S3-F1
#
_cell.length_a   1.000
_cell.length_b   1.000
_cell.length_c   1.000
_cell.angle_alpha   90.00
_cell.angle_beta   90.00
_cell.angle_gamma   90.00
#
_symmetry.space_group_name_H-M   'P 1'
#
loop_
_entity.id
_entity.type
_entity.pdbx_description
1 polymer ?
#
loop_
_entity_poly.entity_id
_entity_poly.type
_entity_poly.pdbx_seq_one_letter_code
_entity_poly.pdbx_strand_id
1 'polypeptide(L)'
;MFSQKISVYLLILFISLGLIACDRNDYVTWHCKVDLNQADEKPLTMILEGSSMKLQDKTYSYCGSLGTISYFDLNCSGSAAQSAISFIPKTGILKRSDQVLHCTSL
;
A
#
# COMPACT_ATOMS: atom_id res chain seq x y z
N MET A 1 -12.69 -28.49 -42.86
CA MET A 1 -12.63 -28.67 -41.38
C MET A 1 -11.32 -28.21 -40.72
N PHE A 2 -10.28 -27.78 -41.45
CA PHE A 2 -9.00 -27.34 -40.85
C PHE A 2 -8.95 -25.83 -40.50
N SER A 3 -9.62 -24.98 -41.28
CA SER A 3 -9.60 -23.51 -41.12
C SER A 3 -10.28 -23.01 -39.83
N GLN A 4 -11.27 -23.76 -39.33
CA GLN A 4 -12.06 -23.38 -38.15
C GLN A 4 -11.29 -23.55 -36.83
N LYS A 5 -10.31 -24.48 -36.79
CA LYS A 5 -9.48 -24.70 -35.61
C LYS A 5 -8.48 -23.56 -35.39
N ILE A 6 -7.92 -23.01 -36.46
CA ILE A 6 -6.93 -21.92 -36.43
C ILE A 6 -7.56 -20.63 -35.89
N SER A 7 -8.81 -20.34 -36.26
CA SER A 7 -9.55 -19.17 -35.77
C SER A 7 -9.80 -19.20 -34.26
N VAL A 8 -10.06 -20.39 -33.69
CA VAL A 8 -10.26 -20.56 -32.24
C VAL A 8 -8.95 -20.37 -31.46
N TYR A 9 -7.83 -20.92 -31.94
CA TYR A 9 -6.52 -20.72 -31.30
C TYR A 9 -6.07 -19.26 -31.33
N LEU A 10 -6.35 -18.54 -32.42
CA LEU A 10 -6.04 -17.11 -32.51
C LEU A 10 -6.86 -16.30 -31.49
N LEU A 11 -8.15 -16.65 -31.31
CA LEU A 11 -9.04 -15.99 -30.36
C LEU A 11 -8.61 -16.25 -28.90
N ILE A 12 -8.20 -17.48 -28.58
CA ILE A 12 -7.68 -17.84 -27.25
C ILE A 12 -6.36 -17.10 -26.96
N LEU A 13 -5.50 -16.95 -27.96
CA LEU A 13 -4.26 -16.17 -27.84
C LEU A 13 -4.54 -14.68 -27.58
N PHE A 14 -5.52 -14.09 -28.27
CA PHE A 14 -5.91 -12.69 -28.01
C PHE A 14 -6.53 -12.48 -26.62
N ILE A 15 -7.25 -13.49 -26.09
CA ILE A 15 -7.83 -13.43 -24.74
C ILE A 15 -6.74 -13.54 -23.66
N SER A 16 -5.71 -14.35 -23.85
CA SER A 16 -4.63 -14.50 -22.87
C SER A 16 -3.72 -13.28 -22.78
N LEU A 17 -3.52 -12.54 -23.87
CA LEU A 17 -2.76 -11.27 -23.85
C LEU A 17 -3.48 -10.13 -23.11
N GLY A 18 -4.80 -10.22 -22.89
CA GLY A 18 -5.57 -9.20 -22.17
C GLY A 18 -5.50 -9.30 -20.64
N LEU A 19 -4.99 -10.41 -20.09
CA LEU A 19 -5.04 -10.71 -18.64
C LEU A 19 -3.82 -10.23 -17.84
N ILE A 20 -2.81 -9.62 -18.49
CA ILE A 20 -1.55 -9.20 -17.84
C ILE A 20 -1.53 -7.75 -17.36
N ALA A 21 -2.65 -7.01 -17.41
CA ALA A 21 -2.67 -5.59 -17.11
C ALA A 21 -3.61 -5.23 -15.94
N CYS A 22 -3.15 -5.42 -14.70
CA CYS A 22 -3.53 -4.59 -13.54
C CYS A 22 -2.72 -4.96 -12.30
N ASP A 23 -1.39 -5.06 -12.39
CA ASP A 23 -0.58 -4.98 -11.18
C ASP A 23 -0.04 -3.54 -11.07
N ARG A 24 -0.87 -2.68 -10.48
CA ARG A 24 -0.48 -1.30 -10.19
C ARG A 24 0.34 -1.35 -8.91
N ASN A 25 1.66 -1.50 -9.06
CA ASN A 25 2.58 -1.37 -7.94
C ASN A 25 2.66 0.10 -7.54
N ASP A 26 1.70 0.55 -6.73
CA ASP A 26 1.67 1.91 -6.21
C ASP A 26 2.84 2.10 -5.25
N TYR A 27 3.80 2.93 -5.68
CA TYR A 27 4.95 3.36 -4.90
C TYR A 27 4.79 4.83 -4.53
N VAL A 28 4.68 5.13 -3.24
CA VAL A 28 4.55 6.51 -2.74
C VAL A 28 5.42 6.70 -1.51
N THR A 29 6.27 7.73 -1.53
CA THR A 29 7.12 8.11 -0.40
C THR A 29 6.49 9.28 0.35
N TRP A 30 6.58 9.24 1.67
CA TRP A 30 6.03 10.24 2.57
C TRP A 30 7.08 10.68 3.57
N HIS A 31 7.04 11.96 3.93
CA HIS A 31 7.76 12.52 5.07
C HIS A 31 6.81 12.70 6.24
N CYS A 32 7.06 11.99 7.33
CA CYS A 32 6.27 11.98 8.55
C CYS A 32 6.99 12.72 9.68
N LYS A 33 6.27 13.59 10.39
CA LYS A 33 6.77 14.30 11.60
C LYS A 33 5.85 14.08 12.78
N VAL A 34 6.38 14.08 13.99
CA VAL A 34 5.59 14.05 15.22
C VAL A 34 5.00 15.43 15.52
N ASP A 35 5.82 16.49 15.43
CA ASP A 35 5.37 17.88 15.60
C ASP A 35 5.54 18.69 14.31
N LEU A 36 4.43 19.19 13.77
CA LEU A 36 4.43 20.01 12.57
C LEU A 36 5.10 21.39 12.77
N ASN A 37 5.19 21.88 14.00
CA ASN A 37 5.76 23.19 14.32
C ASN A 37 7.28 23.13 14.55
N GLN A 38 7.84 21.94 14.72
CA GLN A 38 9.27 21.76 14.94
C GLN A 38 10.01 21.67 13.59
N ALA A 39 10.58 22.80 13.17
CA ALA A 39 11.31 22.91 11.91
C ALA A 39 12.53 21.98 11.85
N ASP A 40 13.25 21.85 12.96
CA ASP A 40 14.49 21.06 13.07
C ASP A 40 14.25 19.55 13.23
N GLU A 41 13.00 19.11 13.37
CA GLU A 41 12.69 17.68 13.41
C GLU A 41 12.99 17.05 12.04
N LYS A 42 13.95 16.13 12.02
CA LYS A 42 14.25 15.32 10.82
C LYS A 42 13.04 14.42 10.53
N PRO A 43 12.39 14.56 9.35
CA PRO A 43 11.22 13.76 9.04
C PRO A 43 11.59 12.28 8.90
N LEU A 44 10.69 11.42 9.36
CA LEU A 44 10.73 10.00 9.14
C LEU A 44 10.25 9.71 7.71
N THR A 45 11.04 8.94 6.97
CA THR A 45 10.65 8.46 5.64
C THR A 45 9.75 7.24 5.79
N MET A 46 8.55 7.32 5.23
CA MET A 46 7.63 6.21 5.06
C MET A 46 7.48 5.91 3.56
N ILE A 47 7.51 4.65 3.17
CA ILE A 47 7.28 4.22 1.80
C ILE A 47 6.11 3.25 1.78
N LEU A 48 5.09 3.55 0.99
CA LEU A 48 4.06 2.60 0.61
C LEU A 48 4.44 2.00 -0.72
N GLU A 49 4.52 0.67 -0.78
CA GLU A 49 4.85 -0.10 -1.98
C GLU A 49 3.90 -1.30 -2.05
N GLY A 50 2.87 -1.18 -2.89
CA GLY A 50 1.83 -2.20 -3.01
C GLY A 50 1.13 -2.49 -1.68
N SER A 51 1.22 -3.74 -1.21
CA SER A 51 0.66 -4.20 0.06
C SER A 51 1.61 -4.08 1.26
N SER A 52 2.70 -3.33 1.13
CA SER A 52 3.71 -3.16 2.17
C SER A 52 3.95 -1.69 2.54
N MET A 53 4.24 -1.46 3.81
CA MET A 53 4.67 -0.16 4.34
C MET A 53 6.07 -0.31 4.93
N LYS A 54 7.05 0.42 4.40
CA LYS A 54 8.37 0.55 5.00
C LYS A 54 8.40 1.83 5.84
N LEU A 55 8.70 1.70 7.12
CA LEU A 55 8.78 2.82 8.05
C LEU A 55 9.96 2.61 9.00
N GLN A 56 10.97 3.48 8.90
CA GLN A 56 12.29 3.28 9.51
C GLN A 56 12.93 1.97 9.00
N ASP A 57 13.37 1.09 9.91
CA ASP A 57 14.04 -0.17 9.58
C ASP A 57 13.07 -1.37 9.52
N LYS A 58 11.76 -1.11 9.47
CA LYS A 58 10.72 -2.15 9.51
C LYS A 58 9.83 -2.09 8.28
N THR A 59 9.51 -3.28 7.75
CA THR A 59 8.50 -3.47 6.70
C THR A 59 7.28 -4.13 7.33
N TYR A 60 6.14 -3.47 7.21
CA TYR A 60 4.84 -3.92 7.68
C TYR A 60 4.01 -4.41 6.50
N SER A 61 3.24 -5.46 6.72
CA SER A 61 2.28 -5.97 5.75
C SER A 61 0.92 -5.30 5.97
N TYR A 62 0.22 -5.04 4.87
CA TYR A 62 -1.16 -4.59 4.90
C TYR A 62 -2.08 -5.68 5.43
N CYS A 63 -2.82 -5.37 6.50
CA CYS A 63 -3.71 -6.31 7.19
C CYS A 63 -5.20 -6.09 6.87
N GLY A 64 -5.53 -5.02 6.16
CA GLY A 64 -6.90 -4.68 5.79
C GLY A 64 -7.21 -3.20 5.94
N SER A 65 -8.41 -2.81 5.52
CA SER A 65 -8.91 -1.45 5.66
C SER A 65 -10.29 -1.44 6.31
N LEU A 66 -10.53 -0.43 7.14
CA LEU A 66 -11.85 -0.11 7.68
C LEU A 66 -12.21 1.31 7.25
N GLY A 67 -13.07 1.43 6.24
CA GLY A 67 -13.36 2.72 5.61
C GLY A 67 -12.13 3.31 4.93
N THR A 68 -11.73 4.52 5.32
CA THR A 68 -10.57 5.24 4.78
C THR A 68 -9.26 4.95 5.52
N ILE A 69 -9.29 4.07 6.52
CA ILE A 69 -8.15 3.73 7.36
C ILE A 69 -7.57 2.41 6.88
N SER A 70 -6.30 2.42 6.50
CA SER A 70 -5.52 1.22 6.18
C SER A 70 -4.68 0.79 7.38
N TYR A 71 -4.63 -0.50 7.65
CA TYR A 71 -3.96 -1.08 8.81
C TYR A 71 -2.77 -1.93 8.40
N PHE A 72 -1.69 -1.83 9.17
CA PHE A 72 -0.43 -2.50 8.87
C PHE A 72 0.18 -3.10 10.14
N ASP A 73 0.70 -4.32 10.02
CA ASP A 73 1.41 -5.01 11.09
C ASP A 73 2.55 -5.86 10.53
N LEU A 74 3.50 -6.27 11.39
CA LEU A 74 4.52 -7.25 11.04
C LEU A 74 3.91 -8.64 10.80
N ASN A 75 2.86 -8.97 11.55
CA ASN A 75 2.10 -10.21 11.42
C ASN A 75 0.60 -9.91 11.64
N CYS A 76 -0.23 -10.09 10.61
CA CYS A 76 -1.65 -9.78 10.70
C CYS A 76 -2.39 -10.82 11.57
N SER A 77 -2.99 -10.38 12.68
CA SER A 77 -3.69 -11.23 13.67
C SER A 77 -5.16 -11.54 13.32
N GLY A 78 -5.57 -11.32 12.06
CA GLY A 78 -6.94 -11.56 11.58
C GLY A 78 -7.93 -10.42 11.84
N SER A 79 -7.65 -9.51 12.79
CA SER A 79 -8.42 -8.28 13.01
C SER A 79 -7.60 -7.04 12.66
N ALA A 80 -7.95 -6.35 11.57
CA ALA A 80 -7.24 -5.17 11.09
C ALA A 80 -7.13 -4.07 12.16
N ALA A 81 -8.17 -3.84 12.96
CA ALA A 81 -8.18 -2.80 14.00
C ALA A 81 -7.18 -3.03 15.15
N GLN A 82 -6.66 -4.25 15.29
CA GLN A 82 -5.64 -4.59 16.30
C GLN A 82 -4.20 -4.44 15.77
N SER A 83 -4.03 -4.00 14.52
CA SER A 83 -2.72 -3.85 13.91
C SER A 83 -1.90 -2.74 14.58
N ALA A 84 -0.59 -2.91 14.62
CA ALA A 84 0.34 -1.95 15.22
C ALA A 84 0.30 -0.53 14.61
N ILE A 85 -0.08 -0.42 13.33
CA ILE A 85 -0.12 0.85 12.59
C ILE A 85 -1.48 1.02 11.92
N SER A 86 -2.00 2.24 11.98
CA SER A 86 -3.12 2.68 11.15
C SER A 86 -2.71 3.95 10.37
N PHE A 87 -3.12 4.04 9.11
CA PHE A 87 -2.78 5.14 8.23
C PHE A 87 -4.00 5.61 7.44
N ILE A 88 -4.17 6.93 7.33
CA ILE A 88 -5.26 7.56 6.59
C ILE A 88 -4.65 8.39 5.44
N PRO A 89 -4.49 7.81 4.23
CA PRO A 89 -3.79 8.45 3.12
C PRO A 89 -4.32 9.85 2.78
N LYS A 90 -5.64 10.05 2.84
CA LYS A 90 -6.30 11.32 2.52
C LYS A 90 -5.87 12.47 3.44
N THR A 91 -5.53 12.17 4.69
CA THR A 91 -5.15 13.19 5.70
C THR A 91 -3.67 13.16 6.04
N GLY A 92 -2.94 12.12 5.60
CA GLY A 92 -1.56 11.89 5.99
C GLY A 92 -1.37 11.50 7.45
N ILE A 93 -2.43 11.20 8.21
CA ILE A 93 -2.31 10.81 9.62
C ILE A 93 -1.87 9.35 9.71
N LEU A 94 -0.72 9.12 10.32
CA LEU A 94 -0.21 7.80 10.69
C LEU A 94 -0.24 7.66 12.21
N LYS A 95 -0.92 6.63 12.73
CA LYS A 95 -0.87 6.28 14.15
C LYS A 95 -0.06 5.01 14.33
N ARG A 96 0.91 5.05 15.23
CA ARG A 96 1.78 3.93 15.59
C ARG A 96 1.96 3.93 17.10
N SER A 97 1.54 2.87 17.77
CA SER A 97 1.56 2.81 19.25
C SER A 97 0.89 4.06 19.85
N ASP A 98 1.60 4.83 20.67
CA ASP A 98 1.11 6.05 21.32
C ASP A 98 1.48 7.35 20.58
N GLN A 99 1.98 7.24 19.34
CA GLN A 99 2.39 8.40 18.54
C GLN A 99 1.45 8.60 17.35
N VAL A 100 1.12 9.86 17.11
CA VAL A 100 0.45 10.32 15.89
C VAL A 100 1.48 11.10 15.09
N LEU A 101 1.72 10.68 13.86
CA LEU A 101 2.59 11.32 12.91
C LEU A 101 1.78 11.96 11.80
N HIS A 102 2.22 13.13 11.37
CA HIS A 102 1.68 13.86 10.24
C HIS A 102 2.60 13.67 9.04
N CYS A 103 2.08 12.97 8.03
CA CYS A 103 2.83 12.59 6.84
C CYS A 103 2.39 13.42 5.63
N THR A 104 3.38 13.94 4.89
CA THR A 104 3.17 14.61 3.61
C THR A 104 3.80 13.76 2.51
N SER A 105 3.02 13.45 1.47
CA SER A 105 3.54 12.75 0.28
C SER A 105 4.59 13.60 -0.41
N LEU A 106 5.63 12.95 -0.93
CA LEU A 106 6.63 13.53 -1.82
C LEU A 106 6.24 13.32 -3.29
#